data_AF-A0A1F3P0D6-F1
#
_entry.id   AF-A0A1F3P0D6-F1
#
_cell.length_a   1.000
_cell.length_b   1.000
_cell.length_c   1.000
_cell.angle_alpha   90.00
_cell.angle_beta   90.00
_cell.angle_gamma   90.00
#
_symmetry.space_group_name_H-M   'P 1'
#
loop_
_entity.id
_entity.type
_entity.pdbx_description
1 polymer ?
#
loop_
_entity_poly.entity_id
_entity_poly.type
_entity_poly.pdbx_seq_one_letter_code
_entity_poly.pdbx_strand_id
1 'polypeptide(L)'
;MIGNKKRILFIILHFLIANPTNAQFNYSFVKHLSTHNLQKEHFTYLQELPETEQDSRNYLFAKYYLQYFNDSLFISFYLGSKEMFMRDSNAFIMANIRFLKENNSFQKLWFDSYKDRNVSEENKIIQDAYMASINPLDFDAGLLPDKLQFGFNKYKKSEKKKPVVAAMLSGLIPGLGKLYAGRKRSFYTVLFFHLIYGAQNYELINRLGIQNPFSIVSLSFLGVFYVANIYGSYQDVKEVNKESKTQFLNDASEYYNFHYSRDLY
;
A
#
# COMPACT_ATOMS: atom_id res chain seq x y z
N MET A 1 -9.02 -77.27 2.56
CA MET A 1 -9.73 -75.98 2.40
C MET A 1 -9.34 -74.87 3.40
N ILE A 2 -8.41 -75.07 4.34
CA ILE A 2 -8.07 -74.06 5.37
C ILE A 2 -7.03 -73.03 4.88
N GLY A 3 -6.20 -73.37 3.88
CA GLY A 3 -5.13 -72.48 3.37
C GLY A 3 -5.62 -71.23 2.63
N ASN A 4 -6.77 -71.30 1.94
CA ASN A 4 -7.27 -70.16 1.14
C ASN A 4 -7.85 -69.03 2.00
N LYS A 5 -8.43 -69.34 3.16
CA LYS A 5 -8.97 -68.31 4.06
C LYS A 5 -7.87 -67.42 4.67
N LYS A 6 -6.71 -67.99 4.99
CA LYS A 6 -5.56 -67.23 5.52
C LYS A 6 -4.94 -66.28 4.48
N ARG A 7 -4.91 -66.68 3.20
CA ARG A 7 -4.42 -65.81 2.10
C ARG A 7 -5.35 -64.63 1.83
N ILE A 8 -6.66 -64.86 1.82
CA ILE A 8 -7.65 -63.77 1.62
C ILE A 8 -7.59 -62.77 2.78
N LEU A 9 -7.44 -63.24 4.02
CA LEU A 9 -7.30 -62.36 5.18
C LEU A 9 -6.02 -61.50 5.10
N PHE A 10 -4.91 -62.08 4.65
CA PHE A 10 -3.65 -61.34 4.48
C PHE A 10 -3.74 -60.27 3.39
N ILE A 11 -4.42 -60.55 2.27
CA ILE A 11 -4.61 -59.57 1.19
C ILE A 11 -5.51 -58.42 1.62
N ILE A 12 -6.59 -58.69 2.38
CA ILE A 12 -7.47 -57.65 2.92
C ILE A 12 -6.72 -56.79 3.95
N LEU A 13 -5.91 -57.41 4.82
CA LEU A 13 -5.09 -56.68 5.80
C LEU A 13 -4.02 -55.82 5.11
N HIS A 14 -3.42 -56.30 4.02
CA HIS A 14 -2.46 -55.53 3.24
C HIS A 14 -3.13 -54.34 2.54
N PHE A 15 -4.35 -54.49 2.01
CA PHE A 15 -5.12 -53.38 1.43
C PHE A 15 -5.57 -52.35 2.49
N LEU A 16 -5.84 -52.78 3.72
CA LEU A 16 -6.21 -51.87 4.82
C LEU A 16 -5.02 -51.09 5.39
N ILE A 17 -3.81 -51.66 5.35
CA ILE A 17 -2.57 -50.99 5.81
C ILE A 17 -1.91 -50.18 4.69
N ALA A 18 -2.08 -50.59 3.43
CA ALA A 18 -1.49 -49.94 2.25
C ALA A 18 -2.39 -48.88 1.62
N ASN A 19 -3.56 -48.57 2.20
CA ASN A 19 -4.16 -47.27 1.96
C ASN A 19 -3.35 -46.28 2.80
N PRO A 20 -2.41 -45.50 2.22
CA PRO A 20 -1.96 -44.31 2.92
C PRO A 20 -3.26 -43.57 3.23
N THR A 21 -3.55 -43.38 4.51
CA THR A 21 -4.57 -42.43 4.91
C THR A 21 -4.25 -41.19 4.10
N ASN A 22 -5.07 -40.87 3.08
CA ASN A 22 -4.90 -39.67 2.26
C ASN A 22 -4.56 -38.58 3.24
N ALA A 23 -3.35 -38.04 3.16
CA ALA A 23 -2.76 -37.26 4.23
C ALA A 23 -3.58 -35.98 4.39
N GLN A 24 -4.66 -36.06 5.16
CA GLN A 24 -5.55 -34.96 5.42
C GLN A 24 -4.70 -33.90 6.11
N PHE A 25 -4.69 -32.71 5.52
CA PHE A 25 -3.92 -31.60 6.08
C PHE A 25 -4.25 -31.41 7.55
N ASN A 26 -3.23 -31.41 8.41
CA ASN A 26 -3.44 -31.17 9.83
C ASN A 26 -3.56 -29.66 10.06
N TYR A 27 -4.75 -29.12 9.81
CA TYR A 27 -5.03 -27.69 9.96
C TYR A 27 -4.72 -27.16 11.35
N SER A 28 -5.00 -27.96 12.40
CA SER A 28 -4.68 -27.62 13.78
C SER A 28 -3.19 -27.45 14.01
N PHE A 29 -2.36 -28.27 13.36
CA PHE A 29 -0.90 -28.14 13.41
C PHE A 29 -0.42 -26.88 12.68
N VAL A 30 -0.92 -26.62 11.47
CA VAL A 30 -0.61 -25.38 10.73
C VAL A 30 -0.98 -24.14 11.56
N LYS A 31 -2.17 -24.14 12.17
CA LYS A 31 -2.62 -23.08 13.07
C LYS A 31 -1.66 -22.92 14.26
N HIS A 32 -1.26 -24.02 14.90
CA HIS A 32 -0.29 -23.98 16.00
C HIS A 32 1.03 -23.33 15.57
N LEU A 33 1.60 -23.75 14.43
CA LEU A 33 2.86 -23.19 13.91
C LEU A 33 2.73 -21.70 13.60
N SER A 34 1.61 -21.30 12.99
CA SER A 34 1.28 -19.90 12.71
C SER A 34 1.18 -19.06 14.00
N THR A 35 0.37 -19.48 14.97
CA THR A 35 0.12 -18.73 16.23
C THR A 35 1.40 -18.57 17.07
N HIS A 36 2.33 -19.53 17.00
CA HIS A 36 3.60 -19.48 17.73
C HIS A 36 4.75 -18.87 16.91
N ASN A 37 4.48 -18.29 15.73
CA ASN A 37 5.49 -17.69 14.84
C ASN A 37 6.64 -18.63 14.47
N LEU A 38 6.37 -19.93 14.34
CA LEU A 38 7.35 -20.96 13.96
C LEU A 38 7.53 -21.02 12.43
N GLN A 39 8.08 -19.94 11.87
CA GLN A 39 8.10 -19.70 10.42
C GLN A 39 8.83 -20.80 9.63
N LYS A 40 9.94 -21.32 10.16
CA LYS A 40 10.75 -22.33 9.46
C LYS A 40 10.03 -23.67 9.43
N GLU A 41 9.53 -24.10 10.58
CA GLU A 41 8.77 -25.33 10.77
C GLU A 41 7.49 -25.30 9.95
N HIS A 42 6.79 -24.16 9.93
CA HIS A 42 5.62 -23.94 9.10
C HIS A 42 5.96 -24.13 7.62
N PHE A 43 7.04 -23.51 7.13
CA PHE A 43 7.46 -23.66 5.75
C PHE A 43 7.85 -25.11 5.41
N THR A 44 8.67 -25.75 6.24
CA THR A 44 9.08 -27.16 6.06
C THR A 44 7.86 -28.06 5.99
N TYR A 45 6.89 -27.90 6.89
CA TYR A 45 5.65 -28.66 6.87
C TYR A 45 4.87 -28.47 5.55
N LEU A 46 4.75 -27.23 5.05
CA LEU A 46 4.08 -26.97 3.77
C LEU A 46 4.83 -27.55 2.57
N GLN A 47 6.16 -27.65 2.63
CA GLN A 47 6.98 -28.27 1.58
C GLN A 47 6.81 -29.78 1.53
N GLU A 48 6.55 -30.43 2.66
CA GLU A 48 6.33 -31.88 2.76
C GLU A 48 4.92 -32.31 2.29
N LEU A 49 4.02 -31.37 2.03
CA LEU A 49 2.67 -31.67 1.55
C LEU A 49 2.70 -32.29 0.14
N PRO A 50 1.86 -33.30 -0.13
CA PRO A 50 1.83 -33.98 -1.43
C PRO A 50 1.38 -33.03 -2.55
N GLU A 51 1.97 -33.18 -3.73
CA GLU A 51 1.66 -32.33 -4.90
C GLU A 51 0.29 -32.61 -5.52
N THR A 52 -0.36 -33.72 -5.16
CA THR A 52 -1.64 -34.16 -5.70
C THR A 52 -2.81 -33.21 -5.37
N GLU A 53 -2.63 -32.32 -4.39
CA GLU A 53 -3.64 -31.35 -3.94
C GLU A 53 -3.17 -29.91 -4.15
N GLN A 54 -2.83 -29.59 -5.40
CA GLN A 54 -2.20 -28.32 -5.77
C GLN A 54 -2.98 -27.08 -5.30
N ASP A 55 -4.32 -27.06 -5.42
CA ASP A 55 -5.15 -25.91 -5.00
C ASP A 55 -5.09 -25.68 -3.49
N SER A 56 -5.25 -26.75 -2.69
CA SER A 56 -5.19 -26.70 -1.22
C SER A 56 -3.79 -26.29 -0.75
N ARG A 57 -2.76 -26.84 -1.37
CA ARG A 57 -1.36 -26.49 -1.10
C ARG A 57 -1.08 -25.02 -1.42
N ASN A 58 -1.52 -24.54 -2.59
CA ASN A 58 -1.37 -23.16 -3.00
C ASN A 58 -2.09 -22.21 -2.03
N TYR A 59 -3.29 -22.57 -1.57
CA TYR A 59 -4.05 -21.80 -0.58
C TYR A 59 -3.29 -21.66 0.74
N LEU A 60 -2.70 -22.75 1.25
CA LEU A 60 -1.89 -22.70 2.47
C LEU A 60 -0.61 -21.87 2.29
N PHE A 61 0.08 -22.01 1.15
CA PHE A 61 1.23 -21.16 0.84
C PHE A 61 0.86 -19.68 0.70
N ALA A 62 -0.29 -19.36 0.09
CA ALA A 62 -0.77 -17.99 0.03
C ALA A 62 -0.97 -17.42 1.45
N LYS A 63 -1.63 -18.16 2.35
CA LYS A 63 -1.78 -17.72 3.75
C LYS A 63 -0.44 -17.58 4.46
N TYR A 64 0.49 -18.51 4.26
CA TYR A 64 1.85 -18.43 4.79
C TYR A 64 2.56 -17.13 4.32
N TYR A 65 2.59 -16.85 3.03
CA TYR A 65 3.27 -15.67 2.50
C TYR A 65 2.56 -14.36 2.84
N LEU A 66 1.23 -14.40 3.01
CA LEU A 66 0.47 -13.27 3.54
C LEU A 66 0.88 -12.96 4.99
N GLN A 67 1.08 -13.97 5.83
CA GLN A 67 1.52 -13.81 7.22
C GLN A 67 2.96 -13.31 7.34
N TYR A 68 3.88 -13.88 6.55
CA TYR A 68 5.32 -13.60 6.66
C TYR A 68 5.85 -12.58 5.63
N PHE A 69 4.95 -11.80 5.06
CA PHE A 69 5.25 -10.62 4.26
C PHE A 69 6.05 -10.83 2.97
N ASN A 70 5.71 -11.84 2.16
CA ASN A 70 6.27 -12.00 0.82
C ASN A 70 5.21 -11.79 -0.27
N ASP A 71 5.04 -10.54 -0.72
CA ASP A 71 3.96 -10.16 -1.63
C ASP A 71 4.04 -10.86 -2.99
N SER A 72 5.25 -11.06 -3.53
CA SER A 72 5.45 -11.71 -4.84
C SER A 72 5.00 -13.17 -4.81
N LEU A 73 5.49 -13.92 -3.82
CA LEU A 73 5.10 -15.33 -3.65
C LEU A 73 3.64 -15.45 -3.22
N PHE A 74 3.15 -14.53 -2.38
CA PHE A 74 1.73 -14.47 -2.04
C PHE A 74 0.86 -14.41 -3.30
N ILE A 75 1.14 -13.47 -4.21
CA ILE A 75 0.34 -13.33 -5.43
C ILE A 75 0.45 -14.58 -6.30
N SER A 76 1.65 -15.16 -6.48
CA SER A 76 1.80 -16.36 -7.31
C SER A 76 0.98 -17.54 -6.79
N PHE A 77 1.02 -17.77 -5.47
CA PHE A 77 0.26 -18.85 -4.85
C PHE A 77 -1.24 -18.55 -4.77
N TYR A 78 -1.63 -17.30 -4.49
CA TYR A 78 -3.02 -16.85 -4.52
C TYR A 78 -3.67 -17.10 -5.89
N LEU A 79 -2.99 -16.76 -6.98
CA LEU A 79 -3.51 -17.00 -8.34
C LEU A 79 -3.77 -18.48 -8.60
N GLY A 80 -2.92 -19.36 -8.04
CA GLY A 80 -3.09 -20.81 -8.10
C GLY A 80 -4.13 -21.39 -7.13
N SER A 81 -4.75 -20.59 -6.26
CA SER A 81 -5.76 -21.02 -5.29
C SER A 81 -6.91 -20.02 -5.14
N LYS A 82 -7.17 -19.24 -6.18
CA LYS A 82 -7.98 -18.01 -6.09
C LYS A 82 -9.36 -18.24 -5.50
N GLU A 83 -10.08 -19.24 -6.01
CA GLU A 83 -11.45 -19.54 -5.57
C GLU A 83 -11.50 -20.00 -4.11
N MET A 84 -10.54 -20.83 -3.69
CA MET A 84 -10.47 -21.30 -2.30
C MET A 84 -10.11 -20.15 -1.35
N PHE A 85 -9.17 -19.30 -1.76
CA PHE A 85 -8.75 -18.15 -0.96
C PHE A 85 -9.86 -17.11 -0.81
N MET A 86 -10.62 -16.82 -1.88
CA MET A 86 -11.74 -15.87 -1.83
C MET A 86 -12.93 -16.39 -0.99
N ARG A 87 -13.08 -17.71 -0.85
CA ARG A 87 -14.08 -18.31 0.07
C ARG A 87 -13.70 -18.15 1.54
N ASP A 88 -12.41 -18.06 1.86
CA ASP A 88 -11.93 -17.73 3.20
C ASP A 88 -12.03 -16.21 3.42
N SER A 89 -13.18 -15.78 3.94
CA SER A 89 -13.45 -14.36 4.18
C SER A 89 -12.41 -13.69 5.08
N ASN A 90 -11.84 -14.40 6.07
CA ASN A 90 -10.86 -13.82 6.98
C ASN A 90 -9.52 -13.59 6.28
N ALA A 91 -9.01 -14.59 5.55
CA ALA A 91 -7.77 -14.46 4.80
C ALA A 91 -7.90 -13.39 3.70
N PHE A 92 -9.05 -13.32 3.04
CA PHE A 92 -9.31 -12.33 2.00
C PHE A 92 -9.39 -10.90 2.55
N ILE A 93 -10.10 -10.68 3.66
CA ILE A 93 -10.12 -9.37 4.35
C ILE A 93 -8.71 -8.97 4.81
N MET A 94 -7.95 -9.90 5.39
CA MET A 94 -6.58 -9.62 5.84
C MET A 94 -5.67 -9.22 4.67
N ALA A 95 -5.80 -9.88 3.52
CA ALA A 95 -5.09 -9.50 2.30
C ALA A 95 -5.53 -8.11 1.81
N ASN A 96 -6.83 -7.82 1.80
CA ASN A 96 -7.36 -6.50 1.42
C ASN A 96 -6.80 -5.38 2.29
N ILE A 97 -6.82 -5.54 3.61
CA ILE A 97 -6.27 -4.56 4.56
C ILE A 97 -4.76 -4.39 4.34
N ARG A 98 -4.03 -5.49 4.17
CA ARG A 98 -2.58 -5.46 3.91
C ARG A 98 -2.26 -4.68 2.64
N PHE A 99 -2.88 -5.03 1.51
CA PHE A 99 -2.60 -4.38 0.23
C PHE A 99 -3.17 -2.97 0.14
N LEU A 100 -4.12 -2.57 0.99
CA LEU A 100 -4.64 -1.21 1.05
C LEU A 100 -3.57 -0.19 1.45
N LYS A 101 -2.69 -0.53 2.41
CA LYS A 101 -1.61 0.38 2.86
C LYS A 101 -0.39 0.38 1.93
N GLU A 102 -0.24 -0.62 1.08
CA GLU A 102 0.92 -0.74 0.19
C GLU A 102 0.88 0.31 -0.93
N ASN A 103 1.98 1.01 -1.20
CA ASN A 103 2.09 1.97 -2.31
C ASN A 103 3.03 1.41 -3.39
N ASN A 104 2.73 0.21 -3.86
CA ASN A 104 3.54 -0.55 -4.81
C ASN A 104 2.67 -1.14 -5.94
N SER A 105 3.32 -1.78 -6.92
CA SER A 105 2.62 -2.43 -8.04
C SER A 105 1.72 -3.59 -7.59
N PHE A 106 2.01 -4.25 -6.47
CA PHE A 106 1.22 -5.37 -5.96
C PHE A 106 -0.14 -4.93 -5.43
N GLN A 107 -0.26 -3.72 -4.87
CA GLN A 107 -1.56 -3.17 -4.48
C GLN A 107 -2.53 -3.19 -5.67
N LYS A 108 -2.13 -2.59 -6.80
CA LYS A 108 -2.97 -2.55 -7.99
C LYS A 108 -3.27 -3.97 -8.50
N LEU A 109 -2.23 -4.81 -8.58
CA LEU A 109 -2.38 -6.20 -9.03
C LEU A 109 -3.40 -6.98 -8.18
N TRP A 110 -3.37 -6.78 -6.86
CA TRP A 110 -4.29 -7.41 -5.92
C TRP A 110 -5.74 -6.95 -6.14
N PHE A 111 -6.01 -5.66 -6.11
CA PHE A 111 -7.39 -5.14 -6.26
C PHE A 111 -7.94 -5.37 -7.69
N ASP A 112 -7.10 -5.32 -8.72
CA ASP A 112 -7.51 -5.66 -10.10
C ASP A 112 -7.87 -7.15 -10.24
N SER A 113 -7.29 -8.02 -9.41
CA SER A 113 -7.50 -9.47 -9.53
C SER A 113 -8.95 -9.91 -9.27
N TYR A 114 -9.74 -9.13 -8.54
CA TYR A 114 -11.12 -9.48 -8.20
C TYR A 114 -12.14 -8.36 -8.44
N LYS A 115 -11.76 -7.27 -9.13
CA LYS A 115 -12.61 -6.08 -9.33
C LYS A 115 -14.02 -6.38 -9.91
N ASP A 116 -14.13 -7.39 -10.78
CA ASP A 116 -15.37 -7.77 -11.48
C ASP A 116 -16.11 -8.94 -10.78
N ARG A 117 -15.66 -9.34 -9.58
CA ARG A 117 -16.26 -10.44 -8.81
C ARG A 117 -17.26 -9.88 -7.80
N ASN A 118 -18.31 -10.66 -7.53
CA ASN A 118 -19.18 -10.39 -6.39
C ASN A 118 -18.46 -10.81 -5.10
N VAL A 119 -18.03 -9.82 -4.32
CA VAL A 119 -17.40 -10.01 -3.01
C VAL A 119 -18.35 -9.61 -1.89
N SER A 120 -18.07 -10.02 -0.64
CA SER A 120 -18.89 -9.63 0.50
C SER A 120 -18.88 -8.11 0.72
N GLU A 121 -19.90 -7.59 1.41
CA GLU A 121 -20.01 -6.15 1.71
C GLU A 121 -18.77 -5.59 2.42
N GLU A 122 -18.18 -6.34 3.36
CA GLU A 122 -16.94 -5.91 4.04
C GLU A 122 -15.78 -5.70 3.07
N ASN A 123 -15.67 -6.58 2.07
CA ASN A 123 -14.62 -6.48 1.06
C ASN A 123 -14.90 -5.34 0.07
N LYS A 124 -16.18 -5.08 -0.27
CA LYS A 124 -16.56 -3.92 -1.07
C LYS A 124 -16.17 -2.61 -0.39
N ILE A 125 -16.44 -2.46 0.91
CA ILE A 125 -16.09 -1.25 1.67
C ILE A 125 -14.57 -1.00 1.68
N ILE A 126 -13.76 -2.07 1.77
CA ILE A 126 -12.30 -1.95 1.68
C ILE A 126 -11.85 -1.60 0.25
N GLN A 127 -12.48 -2.22 -0.76
CA GLN A 127 -12.23 -1.91 -2.17
C GLN A 127 -12.61 -0.46 -2.50
N ASP A 128 -13.69 0.07 -1.93
CA ASP A 128 -14.12 1.45 -2.07
C ASP A 128 -13.07 2.43 -1.56
N ALA A 129 -12.41 2.13 -0.43
CA ALA A 129 -11.27 2.93 0.04
C ALA A 129 -10.09 2.90 -0.94
N TYR A 130 -9.81 1.75 -1.56
CA TYR A 130 -8.82 1.67 -2.63
C TYR A 130 -9.22 2.51 -3.84
N MET A 131 -10.46 2.40 -4.32
CA MET A 131 -10.99 3.16 -5.46
C MET A 131 -10.97 4.67 -5.19
N ALA A 132 -11.32 5.09 -3.98
CA ALA A 132 -11.20 6.46 -3.50
C ALA A 132 -9.75 6.98 -3.58
N SER A 133 -8.76 6.11 -3.36
CA SER A 133 -7.34 6.46 -3.46
C SER A 133 -6.82 6.59 -4.89
N ILE A 134 -7.50 5.97 -5.86
CA ILE A 134 -7.14 6.01 -7.29
C ILE A 134 -7.82 7.18 -7.98
N ASN A 135 -9.13 7.39 -7.72
CA ASN A 135 -9.95 8.41 -8.37
C ASN A 135 -10.64 9.35 -7.35
N PRO A 136 -9.88 10.09 -6.50
CA PRO A 136 -10.46 10.85 -5.39
C PRO A 136 -11.40 11.98 -5.81
N LEU A 137 -11.20 12.55 -6.99
CA LEU A 137 -12.00 13.69 -7.45
C LEU A 137 -13.44 13.30 -7.77
N ASP A 138 -13.61 12.11 -8.36
CA ASP A 138 -14.89 11.59 -8.84
C ASP A 138 -15.56 10.65 -7.82
N PHE A 139 -14.82 10.19 -6.82
CA PHE A 139 -15.34 9.30 -5.79
C PHE A 139 -16.23 10.05 -4.78
N ASP A 140 -17.38 9.45 -4.44
CA ASP A 140 -18.32 9.94 -3.44
C ASP A 140 -17.87 9.56 -2.02
N ALA A 141 -17.60 10.56 -1.18
CA ALA A 141 -17.18 10.34 0.19
C ALA A 141 -18.23 9.60 1.03
N GLY A 142 -19.52 9.67 0.66
CA GLY A 142 -20.59 8.98 1.37
C GLY A 142 -20.52 7.45 1.33
N LEU A 143 -19.73 6.89 0.40
CA LEU A 143 -19.46 5.44 0.34
C LEU A 143 -18.45 4.98 1.39
N LEU A 144 -17.72 5.91 2.02
CA LEU A 144 -16.76 5.59 3.08
C LEU A 144 -17.39 5.71 4.46
N PRO A 145 -16.93 4.91 5.43
CA PRO A 145 -17.27 5.11 6.84
C PRO A 145 -17.02 6.54 7.31
N ASP A 146 -17.90 7.10 8.14
CA ASP A 146 -17.84 8.49 8.61
C ASP A 146 -16.47 8.88 9.19
N LYS A 147 -15.82 7.95 9.91
CA LYS A 147 -14.49 8.15 10.50
C LYS A 147 -13.41 8.40 9.45
N LEU A 148 -13.56 7.89 8.22
CA LEU A 148 -12.59 8.02 7.13
C LEU A 148 -12.89 9.21 6.21
N GLN A 149 -14.13 9.71 6.19
CA GLN A 149 -14.54 10.81 5.31
C GLN A 149 -13.71 12.08 5.52
N PHE A 150 -13.34 12.41 6.75
CA PHE A 150 -12.50 13.57 7.02
C PHE A 150 -11.10 13.44 6.38
N GLY A 151 -10.43 12.31 6.58
CA GLY A 151 -9.12 12.01 5.99
C GLY A 151 -9.18 11.99 4.46
N PHE A 152 -10.22 11.34 3.91
CA PHE A 152 -10.46 11.31 2.48
C PHE A 152 -10.71 12.72 1.90
N ASN A 153 -11.55 13.55 2.52
CA ASN A 153 -11.83 14.90 2.05
C ASN A 153 -10.57 15.80 2.07
N LYS A 154 -9.68 15.60 3.05
CA LYS A 154 -8.38 16.26 3.09
C LYS A 154 -7.51 15.83 1.91
N TYR A 155 -7.45 14.54 1.60
CA TYR A 155 -6.77 14.00 0.42
C TYR A 155 -7.38 14.52 -0.89
N LYS A 156 -8.70 14.44 -1.06
CA LYS A 156 -9.42 14.97 -2.21
C LYS A 156 -9.13 16.47 -2.44
N LYS A 157 -9.01 17.24 -1.36
CA LYS A 157 -8.66 18.67 -1.44
C LYS A 157 -7.21 18.90 -1.86
N SER A 158 -6.25 18.06 -1.47
CA SER A 158 -4.87 18.19 -1.93
C SER A 158 -4.75 17.85 -3.41
N GLU A 159 -5.42 16.79 -3.90
CA GLU A 159 -5.38 16.41 -5.32
C GLU A 159 -5.98 17.42 -6.30
N LYS A 160 -6.89 18.27 -5.82
CA LYS A 160 -7.37 19.42 -6.62
C LYS A 160 -6.25 20.40 -6.94
N LYS A 161 -5.20 20.46 -6.12
CA LYS A 161 -4.10 21.42 -6.29
C LYS A 161 -3.15 20.96 -7.40
N LYS A 162 -2.81 21.88 -8.31
CA LYS A 162 -1.95 21.57 -9.45
C LYS A 162 -0.52 22.07 -9.22
N PRO A 163 0.51 21.23 -9.38
CA PRO A 163 1.91 21.63 -9.22
C PRO A 163 2.34 22.81 -10.09
N VAL A 164 1.84 22.90 -11.32
CA VAL A 164 2.16 24.00 -12.26
C VAL A 164 1.64 25.33 -11.75
N VAL A 165 0.43 25.35 -11.16
CA VAL A 165 -0.13 26.57 -10.55
C VAL A 165 0.73 27.02 -9.38
N ALA A 166 1.22 26.10 -8.56
CA ALA A 166 2.14 26.44 -7.48
C ALA A 166 3.45 27.06 -7.99
N ALA A 167 4.03 26.49 -9.05
CA ALA A 167 5.22 27.05 -9.70
C ALA A 167 4.97 28.48 -10.21
N MET A 168 3.86 28.68 -10.93
CA MET A 168 3.47 30.01 -11.45
C MET A 168 3.28 31.03 -10.32
N LEU A 169 2.58 30.64 -9.24
CA LEU A 169 2.39 31.49 -8.07
C LEU A 169 3.72 31.89 -7.43
N SER A 170 4.64 30.94 -7.25
CA SER A 170 5.99 31.24 -6.74
C SER A 170 6.85 32.06 -7.71
N GLY A 171 6.57 31.98 -9.01
CA GLY A 171 7.20 32.82 -10.02
C GLY A 171 6.74 34.28 -9.98
N LEU A 172 5.53 34.55 -9.46
CA LEU A 172 5.04 35.91 -9.20
C LEU A 172 5.58 36.47 -7.89
N ILE A 173 5.44 35.70 -6.81
CA ILE A 173 5.91 36.08 -5.48
C ILE A 173 6.56 34.86 -4.83
N PRO A 174 7.85 34.94 -4.44
CA PRO A 174 8.57 33.85 -3.80
C PRO A 174 7.79 33.18 -2.67
N GLY A 175 7.59 31.87 -2.80
CA GLY A 175 6.94 31.04 -1.80
C GLY A 175 5.42 30.97 -1.87
N LEU A 176 4.71 31.75 -2.70
CA LEU A 176 3.24 31.65 -2.78
C LEU A 176 2.76 30.25 -3.17
N GLY A 177 3.51 29.55 -4.03
CA GLY A 177 3.23 28.15 -4.36
C GLY A 177 3.30 27.23 -3.14
N LYS A 178 4.18 27.52 -2.18
CA LYS A 178 4.26 26.78 -0.90
C LYS A 178 3.05 27.07 0.00
N LEU A 179 2.59 28.32 0.04
CA LEU A 179 1.36 28.69 0.74
C LEU A 179 0.15 27.98 0.11
N TYR A 180 0.08 27.98 -1.21
CA TYR A 180 -0.93 27.25 -1.98
C TYR A 180 -0.90 25.75 -1.68
N ALA A 181 0.28 25.12 -1.61
CA ALA A 181 0.43 23.72 -1.18
C ALA A 181 -0.08 23.49 0.26
N GLY A 182 -0.08 24.52 1.11
CA GLY A 182 -0.48 24.47 2.52
C GLY A 182 0.71 24.53 3.49
N ARG A 183 1.93 24.69 2.98
CA ARG A 183 3.18 24.76 3.75
C ARG A 183 3.45 26.20 4.20
N LYS A 184 2.61 26.69 5.12
CA LYS A 184 2.66 28.08 5.63
C LYS A 184 4.02 28.49 6.20
N ARG A 185 4.65 27.62 7.00
CA ARG A 185 5.97 27.89 7.59
C ARG A 185 7.02 28.09 6.51
N SER A 186 7.08 27.19 5.54
CA SER A 186 8.00 27.27 4.40
C SER A 186 7.77 28.51 3.53
N PHE A 187 6.52 28.96 3.38
CA PHE A 187 6.19 30.23 2.71
C PHE A 187 6.86 31.42 3.40
N TYR A 188 6.64 31.60 4.71
CA TYR A 188 7.21 32.74 5.44
C TYR A 188 8.74 32.73 5.43
N THR A 189 9.35 31.56 5.61
CA THR A 189 10.81 31.41 5.56
C THR A 189 11.35 31.84 4.20
N VAL A 190 10.78 31.33 3.11
CA VAL A 190 11.20 31.69 1.75
C VAL A 190 11.04 33.18 1.48
N LEU A 191 9.86 33.72 1.79
CA LEU A 191 9.55 35.11 1.52
C LEU A 191 10.51 36.03 2.26
N PHE A 192 10.76 35.76 3.54
CA PHE A 192 11.70 36.50 4.37
C PHE A 192 13.12 36.52 3.78
N PHE A 193 13.66 35.35 3.40
CA PHE A 193 14.99 35.30 2.80
C PHE A 193 15.05 36.02 1.45
N HIS A 194 14.03 35.88 0.58
CA HIS A 194 14.02 36.59 -0.70
C HIS A 194 13.93 38.12 -0.52
N LEU A 195 13.21 38.59 0.51
CA LEU A 195 13.17 40.02 0.83
C LEU A 195 14.53 40.53 1.30
N ILE A 196 15.22 39.79 2.18
CA ILE A 196 16.56 40.17 2.65
C ILE A 196 17.55 40.18 1.48
N TYR A 197 17.62 39.09 0.71
CA TYR A 197 18.54 39.02 -0.43
C TYR A 197 18.19 40.04 -1.51
N GLY A 198 16.90 40.31 -1.73
CA GLY A 198 16.45 41.35 -2.65
C GLY A 198 16.90 42.74 -2.21
N ALA A 199 16.74 43.07 -0.93
CA ALA A 199 17.19 44.34 -0.36
C ALA A 199 18.72 44.50 -0.44
N GLN A 200 19.47 43.43 -0.12
CA GLN A 200 20.93 43.43 -0.22
C GLN A 200 21.41 43.62 -1.67
N ASN A 201 20.79 42.91 -2.62
CA ASN A 201 21.10 43.06 -4.05
C ASN A 201 20.77 44.47 -4.56
N TYR A 202 19.64 45.03 -4.13
CA TYR A 202 19.26 46.40 -4.47
C TYR A 202 20.29 47.42 -3.98
N GLU A 203 20.73 47.33 -2.72
CA GLU A 203 21.76 48.21 -2.17
C GLU A 203 23.09 48.06 -2.93
N LEU A 204 23.50 46.84 -3.25
CA LEU A 204 24.73 46.55 -3.99
C LEU A 204 24.71 47.15 -5.40
N ILE A 205 23.61 46.97 -6.13
CA ILE A 205 23.41 47.55 -7.46
C ILE A 205 23.37 49.08 -7.40
N ASN A 206 22.70 49.65 -6.39
CA ASN A 206 22.59 51.10 -6.24
C ASN A 206 23.94 51.76 -5.89
N ARG A 207 24.79 51.09 -5.09
CA ARG A 207 26.09 51.64 -4.65
C ARG A 207 27.23 51.37 -5.61
N LEU A 208 27.32 50.16 -6.15
CA LEU A 208 28.46 49.71 -6.97
C LEU A 208 28.14 49.68 -8.47
N GLY A 209 26.86 49.79 -8.84
CA GLY A 209 26.38 49.63 -10.21
C GLY A 209 26.14 48.16 -10.58
N ILE A 210 25.34 47.96 -11.63
CA ILE A 210 25.00 46.61 -12.12
C ILE A 210 26.16 45.90 -12.83
N GLN A 211 27.14 46.66 -13.36
CA GLN A 211 28.33 46.12 -14.02
C GLN A 211 29.41 45.65 -13.05
N ASN A 212 29.27 45.93 -11.75
CA ASN A 212 30.23 45.48 -10.76
C ASN A 212 30.20 43.94 -10.64
N PRO A 213 31.36 43.25 -10.65
CA PRO A 213 31.41 41.79 -10.53
C PRO A 213 30.65 41.24 -9.31
N PHE A 214 30.70 41.95 -8.17
CA PHE A 214 29.97 41.54 -6.97
C PHE A 214 28.45 41.62 -7.15
N SER A 215 27.94 42.67 -7.82
CA SER A 215 26.52 42.81 -8.15
C SER A 215 26.04 41.68 -9.04
N ILE A 216 26.81 41.33 -10.08
CA ILE A 216 26.47 40.26 -11.02
C ILE A 216 26.43 38.91 -10.30
N VAL A 217 27.44 38.60 -9.49
CA VAL A 217 27.51 37.35 -8.73
C VAL A 217 26.34 37.26 -7.75
N SER A 218 26.09 38.33 -6.98
CA SER A 218 24.99 38.37 -6.02
C SER A 218 23.61 38.20 -6.69
N LEU A 219 23.40 38.87 -7.83
CA LEU A 219 22.16 38.77 -8.59
C LEU A 219 21.98 37.37 -9.18
N SER A 220 23.08 36.75 -9.61
CA SER A 220 23.09 35.37 -10.10
C SER A 220 22.67 34.39 -9.01
N PHE A 221 23.20 34.55 -7.78
CA PHE A 221 22.77 33.75 -6.64
C PHE A 221 21.28 33.93 -6.35
N LEU A 222 20.79 35.17 -6.29
CA LEU A 222 19.36 35.46 -6.10
C LEU A 222 18.51 34.76 -7.18
N GLY A 223 18.94 34.82 -8.45
CA GLY A 223 18.27 34.16 -9.56
C GLY A 223 18.22 32.63 -9.41
N VAL A 224 19.32 32.00 -9.01
CA VAL A 224 19.37 30.55 -8.73
C VAL A 224 18.40 30.18 -7.61
N PHE A 225 18.41 30.91 -6.49
CA PHE A 225 17.49 30.66 -5.39
C PHE A 225 16.02 30.89 -5.78
N TYR A 226 15.75 31.87 -6.64
CA TYR A 226 14.42 32.14 -7.16
C TYR A 226 13.89 30.96 -8.00
N VAL A 227 14.69 30.47 -8.95
CA VAL A 227 14.31 29.31 -9.78
C VAL A 227 14.17 28.05 -8.93
N ALA A 228 15.09 27.83 -7.98
CA ALA A 228 14.99 26.72 -7.04
C ALA A 228 13.69 26.80 -6.20
N ASN A 229 13.23 28.00 -5.85
CA ASN A 229 11.97 28.18 -5.15
C ASN A 229 10.74 27.78 -5.97
N ILE A 230 10.71 28.18 -7.24
CA ILE A 230 9.65 27.81 -8.18
C ILE A 230 9.56 26.29 -8.29
N TYR A 231 10.71 25.65 -8.55
CA TYR A 231 10.79 24.19 -8.64
C TYR A 231 10.41 23.50 -7.32
N GLY A 232 10.90 24.01 -6.19
CA GLY A 232 10.53 23.48 -4.88
C GLY A 232 9.04 23.60 -4.59
N SER A 233 8.39 24.67 -5.05
CA SER A 233 6.94 24.85 -4.88
C SER A 233 6.11 23.88 -5.72
N TYR A 234 6.60 23.52 -6.91
CA TYR A 234 6.04 22.45 -7.72
C TYR A 234 6.11 21.10 -6.99
N GLN A 235 7.28 20.78 -6.42
CA GLN A 235 7.48 19.51 -5.70
C GLN A 235 6.66 19.44 -4.41
N ASP A 236 6.54 20.54 -3.66
CA ASP A 236 5.74 20.59 -2.43
C ASP A 236 4.28 20.16 -2.65
N VAL A 237 3.66 20.52 -3.79
CA VAL A 237 2.29 20.06 -4.09
C VAL A 237 2.26 18.55 -4.32
N LYS A 238 3.21 18.01 -5.09
CA LYS A 238 3.29 16.56 -5.33
C LYS A 238 3.50 15.79 -4.03
N GLU A 239 4.38 16.29 -3.17
CA GLU A 239 4.67 15.70 -1.88
C GLU A 239 3.42 15.72 -0.98
N VAL A 240 2.75 16.86 -0.84
CA VAL A 240 1.52 16.96 -0.04
C VAL A 240 0.40 16.05 -0.56
N ASN A 241 0.27 15.89 -1.88
CA ASN A 241 -0.70 14.97 -2.47
C ASN A 241 -0.37 13.51 -2.12
N LYS A 242 0.90 13.12 -2.28
CA LYS A 242 1.39 11.78 -1.92
C LYS A 242 1.23 11.50 -0.42
N GLU A 243 1.64 12.43 0.44
CA GLU A 243 1.51 12.35 1.89
C GLU A 243 0.03 12.19 2.31
N SER A 244 -0.86 12.99 1.72
CA SER A 244 -2.29 12.93 2.04
C SER A 244 -2.92 11.61 1.59
N LYS A 245 -2.51 11.07 0.43
CA LYS A 245 -2.94 9.75 -0.04
C LYS A 245 -2.49 8.66 0.92
N THR A 246 -1.20 8.64 1.26
CA THR A 246 -0.61 7.66 2.17
C THR A 246 -1.29 7.71 3.53
N GLN A 247 -1.51 8.91 4.08
CA GLN A 247 -2.22 9.07 5.35
C GLN A 247 -3.64 8.49 5.28
N PHE A 248 -4.40 8.81 4.23
CA PHE A 248 -5.74 8.27 4.05
C PHE A 248 -5.75 6.73 3.98
N LEU A 249 -4.83 6.12 3.22
CA LEU A 249 -4.74 4.66 3.11
C LEU A 249 -4.32 4.01 4.43
N ASN A 250 -3.43 4.64 5.19
CA ASN A 250 -3.05 4.17 6.52
C ASN A 250 -4.23 4.25 7.49
N ASP A 251 -4.92 5.39 7.56
CA ASP A 251 -6.11 5.58 8.40
C ASP A 251 -7.20 4.54 8.04
N ALA A 252 -7.40 4.28 6.75
CA ALA A 252 -8.35 3.27 6.27
C ALA A 252 -7.91 1.86 6.65
N SER A 253 -6.64 1.51 6.45
CA SER A 253 -6.09 0.21 6.86
C SER A 253 -6.21 -0.02 8.36
N GLU A 254 -5.93 0.99 9.19
CA GLU A 254 -6.06 0.92 10.65
C GLU A 254 -7.52 0.75 11.06
N TYR A 255 -8.41 1.55 10.47
CA TYR A 255 -9.85 1.44 10.71
C TYR A 255 -10.36 0.02 10.38
N TYR A 256 -10.04 -0.51 9.20
CA TYR A 256 -10.50 -1.84 8.79
C TYR A 256 -9.86 -2.95 9.59
N ASN A 257 -8.58 -2.80 9.96
CA ASN A 257 -7.93 -3.76 10.84
C ASN A 257 -8.63 -3.81 12.21
N PHE A 258 -9.01 -2.68 12.78
CA PHE A 258 -9.70 -2.65 14.06
C PHE A 258 -11.11 -3.28 14.01
N HIS A 259 -11.87 -3.09 12.93
CA HIS A 259 -13.27 -3.52 12.85
C HIS A 259 -13.45 -4.93 12.24
N TYR A 260 -12.52 -5.38 11.39
CA TYR A 260 -12.68 -6.59 10.59
C TYR A 260 -11.54 -7.59 10.71
N SER A 261 -10.40 -7.23 11.29
CA SER A 261 -9.28 -8.17 11.41
C SER A 261 -9.61 -9.31 12.36
N ARG A 262 -9.32 -10.52 11.91
CA ARG A 262 -9.53 -11.79 12.61
C ARG A 262 -8.29 -12.64 12.39
N ASP A 263 -8.14 -13.69 13.18
CA ASP A 263 -7.06 -14.65 13.00
C ASP A 263 -7.08 -15.23 11.58
N LEU A 264 -5.90 -15.28 10.98
CA LEU A 264 -5.71 -15.83 9.64
C LEU A 264 -6.05 -17.34 9.58
N TYR A 265 -5.93 -18.06 10.70
CA TYR A 265 -6.17 -19.51 10.84
C TYR A 265 -7.12 -19.81 12.01
#